data_AF-A0A8S9JFB0-F1
#
_entry.id   AF-A0A8S9JFB0-F1
#
_cell.length_a   1.000
_cell.length_b   1.000
_cell.length_c   1.000
_cell.angle_alpha   90.00
_cell.angle_beta   90.00
_cell.angle_gamma   90.00
#
_symmetry.space_group_name_H-M   'P 1'
#
loop_
_entity.id
_entity.type
_entity.pdbx_description
1 polymer ?
#
loop_
_entity_poly.entity_id
_entity_poly.type
_entity_poly.pdbx_seq_one_letter_code
_entity_poly.pdbx_strand_id
1 'polypeptide(L)'
;MLITVAMLSVESIFYDPREKREEERTSINHFTSVEGDHLTYLSVYRELNELLEKRKAENSECKVDKIMRKWCKDNFVNGRSLKHARDTYRFVMSSF
;
A
#
# COMPACT_ATOMS: atom_id res chain seq x y z
N MET A 1 -4.10 -7.52 -12.21
CA MET A 1 -3.40 -6.48 -12.99
C MET A 1 -3.96 -5.07 -12.79
N LEU A 2 -5.26 -4.86 -12.52
CA LEU A 2 -5.80 -3.50 -12.35
C LEU A 2 -5.20 -2.72 -11.17
N ILE A 3 -4.86 -3.41 -10.07
CA ILE A 3 -4.29 -2.75 -8.89
C ILE A 3 -2.88 -2.22 -9.11
N THR A 4 -2.05 -2.92 -9.89
CA THR A 4 -0.68 -2.45 -10.19
C THR A 4 -0.73 -1.21 -11.07
N VAL A 5 -1.67 -1.14 -12.02
CA VAL A 5 -1.90 0.08 -12.83
C VAL A 5 -2.34 1.23 -11.94
N ALA A 6 -3.26 0.99 -10.99
CA ALA A 6 -3.69 2.02 -10.05
C ALA A 6 -2.54 2.51 -9.13
N MET A 7 -1.67 1.61 -8.67
CA MET A 7 -0.49 1.95 -7.84
C MET A 7 0.61 2.69 -8.62
N LEU A 8 0.74 2.45 -9.93
CA LEU A 8 1.65 3.20 -10.81
C LEU A 8 1.09 4.56 -11.23
N SER A 9 -0.23 4.72 -11.20
CA SER A 9 -0.90 5.97 -11.56
C SER A 9 -0.79 7.04 -10.48
N VAL A 10 -0.36 6.68 -9.27
CA VAL A 10 -0.20 7.62 -8.16
C VAL A 10 1.27 8.02 -7.98
N GLU A 11 1.49 9.15 -7.30
CA GLU A 11 2.85 9.57 -6.92
C GLU A 11 3.55 8.52 -6.04
N SER A 12 4.86 8.65 -5.89
CA SER A 12 5.74 7.72 -5.15
C SER A 12 5.07 7.11 -3.92
N ILE A 13 4.84 5.79 -3.99
CA ILE A 13 4.20 5.00 -2.92
C ILE A 13 5.14 4.93 -1.71
N PHE A 14 6.44 4.77 -1.95
CA PHE A 14 7.45 4.74 -0.90
C PHE A 14 8.03 6.13 -0.67
N TYR A 15 8.36 6.45 0.58
CA TYR A 15 9.07 7.66 0.94
C TYR A 15 10.36 7.29 1.70
N ASP A 16 11.45 8.01 1.41
CA ASP A 16 12.79 7.76 1.94
C ASP A 16 13.14 8.78 3.04
N PRO A 17 12.85 8.49 4.33
CA PRO A 17 13.28 9.36 5.42
C PRO A 17 14.79 9.23 5.63
N ARG A 18 15.52 10.34 5.52
CA ARG A 18 16.99 10.38 5.68
C ARG A 18 17.48 9.79 7.01
N GLU A 19 16.69 9.91 8.07
CA GLU A 19 17.03 9.44 9.42
C GLU A 19 16.85 7.91 9.58
N LYS A 20 16.00 7.28 8.75
CA LYS A 20 15.59 5.87 8.89
C LYS A 20 15.79 5.06 7.60
N ARG A 21 16.75 5.44 6.76
CA ARG A 21 17.03 4.77 5.48
C ARG A 21 17.31 3.27 5.60
N GLU A 22 17.96 2.85 6.68
CA GLU A 22 18.33 1.44 6.86
C GLU A 22 17.11 0.57 7.20
N GLU A 23 16.20 1.09 8.04
CA GLU A 23 14.90 0.47 8.35
C GLU A 23 14.00 0.45 7.10
N GLU A 24 13.96 1.55 6.35
CA GLU A 24 13.19 1.67 5.11
C GLU A 24 13.67 0.67 4.06
N ARG A 25 14.98 0.58 3.80
CA ARG A 25 15.54 -0.41 2.88
C ARG A 25 15.25 -1.83 3.30
N THR A 26 15.25 -2.12 4.58
CA THR A 26 14.93 -3.47 5.08
C THR A 26 13.46 -3.81 4.82
N SER A 27 12.56 -2.87 5.08
CA SER A 27 11.13 -3.02 4.77
C SER A 27 10.89 -3.14 3.26
N ILE A 28 11.49 -2.27 2.45
CA ILE A 28 11.36 -2.33 0.98
C ILE A 28 11.91 -3.65 0.44
N ASN A 29 13.09 -4.08 0.89
CA ASN A 29 13.68 -5.36 0.48
C ASN A 29 12.77 -6.55 0.79
N HIS A 30 11.96 -6.48 1.86
CA HIS A 30 10.95 -7.50 2.16
C HIS A 30 9.86 -7.57 1.10
N PHE A 31 9.42 -6.43 0.57
CA PHE A 31 8.43 -6.38 -0.51
C PHE A 31 9.04 -6.59 -1.90
N THR A 32 10.34 -6.36 -2.06
CA THR A 32 11.00 -6.34 -3.36
C THR A 32 11.09 -7.74 -3.93
N SER A 33 10.42 -7.99 -5.05
CA SER A 33 10.63 -9.23 -5.81
C SER A 33 11.68 -9.03 -6.89
N VAL A 34 12.54 -10.04 -7.06
CA VAL A 34 13.55 -10.11 -8.13
C VAL A 34 12.90 -10.11 -9.51
N GLU A 35 11.63 -10.51 -9.59
CA GLU A 35 10.85 -10.58 -10.83
C GLU A 35 10.34 -9.21 -11.32
N GLY A 36 10.39 -8.15 -10.48
CA GLY A 36 10.19 -6.76 -10.89
C GLY A 36 9.29 -5.90 -10.00
N ASP A 37 9.31 -4.58 -10.24
CA ASP A 37 8.65 -3.56 -9.40
C ASP A 37 7.13 -3.70 -9.32
N HIS A 38 6.50 -4.21 -10.39
CA HIS A 38 5.05 -4.46 -10.39
C HIS A 38 4.63 -5.48 -9.33
N LEU A 39 5.47 -6.49 -9.08
CA LEU A 39 5.22 -7.49 -8.04
C LEU A 39 5.47 -6.90 -6.66
N THR A 40 6.46 -6.00 -6.51
CA THR A 40 6.67 -5.24 -5.28
C THR A 40 5.42 -4.46 -4.87
N TYR A 41 4.81 -3.71 -5.80
CA TYR A 41 3.56 -2.99 -5.51
C TYR A 41 2.38 -3.93 -5.21
N LEU A 42 2.34 -5.09 -5.87
CA LEU A 42 1.32 -6.10 -5.61
C LEU A 42 1.47 -6.70 -4.20
N SER A 43 2.70 -6.96 -3.74
CA SER A 43 3.01 -7.46 -2.40
C SER A 43 2.56 -6.48 -1.32
N VAL A 44 2.91 -5.20 -1.48
CA VAL A 44 2.45 -4.10 -0.59
C VAL A 44 0.93 -4.09 -0.48
N TYR A 45 0.22 -4.14 -1.62
CA TYR A 45 -1.23 -4.15 -1.62
C TYR A 45 -1.81 -5.41 -0.99
N ARG A 46 -1.20 -6.58 -1.23
CA ARG A 46 -1.64 -7.87 -0.66
C ARG A 46 -1.56 -7.86 0.87
N GLU A 47 -0.43 -7.44 1.44
CA GLU A 47 -0.28 -7.36 2.90
C GLU A 47 -1.24 -6.35 3.51
N LEU A 48 -1.40 -5.17 2.91
CA LEU A 48 -2.40 -4.20 3.36
C LEU A 48 -3.80 -4.82 3.33
N ASN A 49 -4.18 -5.43 2.21
CA ASN A 49 -5.52 -6.00 2.04
C ASN A 49 -5.76 -7.12 3.05
N GLU A 50 -4.80 -8.02 3.27
CA GLU A 50 -4.91 -9.06 4.29
C GLU A 50 -5.08 -8.48 5.70
N LEU A 51 -4.34 -7.43 6.03
CA LEU A 51 -4.48 -6.73 7.31
C LEU A 51 -5.87 -6.10 7.46
N LEU A 52 -6.39 -5.49 6.39
CA LEU A 52 -7.73 -4.92 6.36
C LEU A 52 -8.82 -5.98 6.48
N GLU A 53 -8.68 -7.13 5.80
CA GLU A 53 -9.61 -8.26 5.87
C GLU A 53 -9.61 -8.90 7.27
N LYS A 54 -8.43 -9.13 7.87
CA LYS A 54 -8.29 -9.62 9.25
C LYS A 54 -9.01 -8.72 10.27
N ARG A 55 -9.07 -7.43 9.97
CA ARG A 55 -9.68 -6.40 10.83
C ARG A 55 -11.13 -6.12 10.45
N LYS A 56 -11.65 -6.61 9.33
CA LYS A 56 -12.99 -6.28 8.81
C LYS A 56 -14.13 -6.79 9.69
N ALA A 57 -13.88 -7.83 10.49
CA ALA A 57 -14.87 -8.41 11.40
C ALA A 57 -15.42 -7.44 12.46
N GLU A 58 -14.75 -6.29 12.70
CA GLU A 58 -15.10 -5.37 13.80
C GLU A 58 -15.05 -3.85 13.44
N ASN A 59 -14.87 -3.48 12.16
CA ASN A 59 -14.41 -2.12 11.83
C ASN A 59 -15.36 -1.26 10.96
N SER A 60 -15.77 -0.11 11.53
CA SER A 60 -16.30 1.05 10.81
C SER A 60 -15.22 1.73 9.95
N GLU A 61 -15.61 2.41 8.88
CA GLU A 61 -14.72 3.07 7.89
C GLU A 61 -13.64 3.96 8.52
N CYS A 62 -13.95 4.64 9.63
CA CYS A 62 -13.02 5.50 10.36
C CYS A 62 -11.85 4.73 11.03
N LYS A 63 -12.05 3.46 11.37
CA LYS A 63 -10.99 2.59 11.94
C LYS A 63 -10.07 2.04 10.85
N VAL A 64 -10.58 1.81 9.64
CA VAL A 64 -9.80 1.37 8.47
C VAL A 64 -8.71 2.39 8.14
N ASP A 65 -9.04 3.68 8.11
CA ASP A 65 -8.08 4.76 7.83
C ASP A 65 -6.98 4.83 8.91
N LYS A 66 -7.32 4.63 10.20
CA LYS A 66 -6.32 4.58 11.29
C LYS A 66 -5.37 3.39 11.18
N ILE A 67 -5.90 2.21 10.87
CA ILE A 67 -5.10 0.99 10.70
C ILE A 67 -4.16 1.14 9.51
N MET A 68 -4.68 1.64 8.39
CA MET A 68 -3.89 1.90 7.20
C MET A 68 -2.79 2.92 7.46
N ARG A 69 -3.07 4.05 8.13
CA ARG A 69 -2.05 5.04 8.51
C ARG A 69 -0.95 4.44 9.38
N LYS A 70 -1.31 3.58 10.34
CA LYS A 70 -0.34 2.90 11.20
C LYS A 70 0.56 1.97 10.38
N TRP A 71 -0.03 1.16 9.52
CA TRP A 71 0.71 0.24 8.64
C TRP A 71 1.61 0.99 7.65
N CYS A 72 1.12 2.09 7.07
CA CYS A 72 1.88 2.95 6.18
C CYS A 72 3.14 3.52 6.86
N LYS A 73 3.02 3.94 8.13
CA LYS A 73 4.16 4.47 8.89
C LYS A 73 5.21 3.39 9.19
N ASP A 74 4.77 2.17 9.45
CA ASP A 74 5.64 1.03 9.76
C ASP A 74 6.41 0.53 8.53
N ASN A 75 5.78 0.60 7.35
CA ASN A 75 6.33 0.12 6.09
C ASN A 75 6.88 1.22 5.18
N PHE A 76 7.04 2.44 5.70
CA PHE A 76 7.55 3.59 4.94
C PHE A 76 6.76 3.89 3.64
N VAL A 77 5.45 3.62 3.69
CA VAL A 77 4.51 3.86 2.60
C VAL A 77 3.74 5.15 2.83
N ASN A 78 3.51 5.91 1.76
CA ASN A 78 2.70 7.11 1.79
C ASN A 78 1.20 6.76 1.81
N GLY A 79 0.56 6.98 2.96
CA GLY A 79 -0.87 6.68 3.13
C GLY A 79 -1.79 7.50 2.22
N ARG A 80 -1.37 8.69 1.75
CA ARG A 80 -2.16 9.47 0.78
C ARG A 80 -2.13 8.82 -0.60
N SER A 81 -0.94 8.48 -1.09
CA SER A 81 -0.77 7.78 -2.37
C SER A 81 -1.51 6.44 -2.37
N LEU A 82 -1.40 5.67 -1.30
CA LEU A 82 -2.06 4.37 -1.15
C LEU A 82 -3.59 4.48 -1.13
N LYS A 83 -4.13 5.50 -0.44
CA LYS A 83 -5.57 5.79 -0.46
C LYS A 83 -6.04 6.11 -1.87
N HIS A 84 -5.30 6.98 -2.56
CA HIS A 84 -5.63 7.38 -3.92
C HIS A 84 -5.59 6.19 -4.89
N ALA A 85 -4.57 5.33 -4.80
CA ALA A 85 -4.47 4.12 -5.61
C ALA A 85 -5.66 3.18 -5.38
N ARG A 86 -6.12 3.05 -4.13
CA ARG A 86 -7.30 2.24 -3.80
C ARG A 86 -8.59 2.82 -4.36
N ASP A 87 -8.78 4.14 -4.29
CA ASP A 87 -9.94 4.79 -4.90
C ASP A 87 -9.92 4.67 -6.43
N THR A 88 -8.76 4.86 -7.07
CA THR A 88 -8.59 4.63 -8.52
C THR A 88 -8.92 3.19 -8.90
N TYR A 89 -8.41 2.22 -8.14
CA TYR A 89 -8.72 0.80 -8.34
C TYR A 89 -10.23 0.52 -8.23
N ARG A 90 -10.89 1.08 -7.21
CA ARG A 90 -12.35 0.92 -7.02
C ARG A 90 -13.15 1.60 -8.13
N PHE A 91 -12.73 2.77 -8.56
CA PHE A 91 -13.36 3.50 -9.67
C PHE A 91 -13.27 2.71 -10.97
N VAL A 92 -12.08 2.22 -11.31
CA VAL A 92 -11.86 1.39 -12.50
C VAL A 92 -12.68 0.10 -12.40
N MET A 93 -12.68 -0.57 -11.25
CA MET A 93 -13.48 -1.78 -11.03
C MET A 93 -15.00 -1.53 -11.15
N SER A 94 -15.49 -0.33 -10.82
CA SER A 94 -16.90 0.03 -10.98
C SER A 94 -17.27 0.44 -12.41
N SER A 95 -16.29 0.74 -13.25
CA SER A 95 -16.49 1.23 -14.62
C SER A 95 -16.45 0.11 -15.67
N PHE A 96 -16.10 -1.11 -15.25
CA PHE A 96 -16.13 -2.34 -16.04
C PHE A 96 -17.22 -3.28 -15.50
#